data_AF-A0AAI9TY40-F1
#
_entry.id   AF-A0AAI9TY40-F1
#
_cell.length_a   1.000
_cell.length_b   1.000
_cell.length_c   1.000
_cell.angle_alpha   90.00
_cell.angle_beta   90.00
_cell.angle_gamma   90.00
#
_symmetry.space_group_name_H-M   'P 1'
#
loop_
_entity.id
_entity.type
_entity.pdbx_description
1 polymer ?
#
loop_
_entity_poly.entity_id
_entity_poly.type
_entity_poly.pdbx_seq_one_letter_code
_entity_poly.pdbx_strand_id
1 'polypeptide(L)'
;MGYDYALVHVKYTIPLAGLLTFISYPLFTRLDVVRTLFIVTIAFTATIPWDSYLIRTGIWTYPPNAVLGPTLYDIPIEELFFFVIQTYITAQLYIILNKPVLHAQYLNSPATLPQWIKTAKPLGQLALFSSVVLGAWLIAKEGEGTYLGLILVWACSFALLTWTITAQFILALPLACTALPILLPTIYLWVVDEMALGRGTWAIESGTKLELKLFGSLEIEEATFFLVTNMLIVFGVAAFDKAVAVCDAFPDKFDKPADALSMSLLRARVFPSSQYDMERILGIRQAVTRLARKSRSFHLASSVFPGRLRIDLTLLYSYCRLADDLVDDAETPDEAASWISKLDRHLSLLYKDPDATSAPLAAKYAADNFPESALSALDLLPSSLIPREPLAELLKGFEMDLSFSKDTFPITDPEDLELYAARVASTVGQACLELVFRHCQHNLPDYMQAYLRNTARQMGLALQFVNIARDIAVDAKIGRVYLPTSWLKEEGLTPKDVLANPNSEGAGNVRRRILAKAFDHYGEARDSMKWIPSEARGPMVVAVESYMEIGRVLMRNGGAAADGSGRATVPKSRRIWVAWSTLMTA
;
A
#
# COMPACT_ATOMS: atom_id res chain seq x y z
N MET A 1 -9.94 44.61 -15.54
CA MET A 1 -9.32 43.54 -16.36
C MET A 1 -9.79 42.25 -15.72
N GLY A 2 -10.52 41.41 -16.46
CA GLY A 2 -11.29 40.29 -15.89
C GLY A 2 -10.42 39.11 -15.48
N TYR A 3 -9.90 39.17 -14.27
CA TYR A 3 -8.99 38.17 -13.73
C TYR A 3 -9.45 37.58 -12.40
N ASP A 4 -10.58 38.03 -11.88
CA ASP A 4 -10.98 37.66 -10.51
C ASP A 4 -11.16 36.15 -10.38
N TYR A 5 -11.77 35.48 -11.38
CA TYR A 5 -11.89 34.03 -11.35
C TYR A 5 -10.52 33.34 -11.50
N ALA A 6 -9.71 33.74 -12.48
CA ALA A 6 -8.35 33.20 -12.63
C ALA A 6 -7.49 33.38 -11.36
N LEU A 7 -7.64 34.49 -10.64
CA LEU A 7 -6.94 34.76 -9.39
C LEU A 7 -7.39 33.85 -8.23
N VAL A 8 -8.65 33.39 -8.22
CA VAL A 8 -9.10 32.35 -7.27
C VAL A 8 -8.26 31.09 -7.45
N HIS A 9 -8.05 30.64 -8.68
CA HIS A 9 -7.25 29.44 -8.93
C HIS A 9 -5.77 29.63 -8.55
N VAL A 10 -5.17 30.75 -8.95
CA VAL A 10 -3.76 31.05 -8.62
C VAL A 10 -3.52 31.12 -7.12
N LYS A 11 -4.48 31.61 -6.34
CA LYS A 11 -4.34 31.76 -4.88
C LYS A 11 -4.69 30.51 -4.10
N TYR A 12 -5.67 29.73 -4.54
CA TYR A 12 -6.27 28.68 -3.72
C TYR A 12 -6.07 27.28 -4.32
N THR A 13 -6.51 27.02 -5.56
CA THR A 13 -6.51 25.65 -6.09
C THR A 13 -5.14 25.20 -6.61
N ILE A 14 -4.41 26.06 -7.34
CA ILE A 14 -3.09 25.72 -7.90
C ILE A 14 -2.05 25.46 -6.80
N PRO A 15 -1.93 26.28 -5.74
CA PRO A 15 -0.98 26.00 -4.66
C PRO A 15 -1.28 24.70 -3.91
N LEU A 16 -2.57 24.39 -3.66
CA LEU A 16 -2.97 23.13 -3.04
C LEU A 16 -2.65 21.93 -3.93
N ALA A 17 -2.96 22.01 -5.22
CA ALA A 17 -2.61 20.98 -6.18
C ALA A 17 -1.09 20.76 -6.24
N GLY A 18 -0.30 21.85 -6.28
CA GLY A 18 1.16 21.79 -6.25
C GLY A 18 1.72 21.13 -4.99
N LEU A 19 1.18 21.47 -3.82
CA LEU A 19 1.56 20.85 -2.54
C LEU A 19 1.25 19.34 -2.54
N LEU A 20 0.05 18.95 -2.93
CA LEU A 20 -0.33 17.53 -3.00
C LEU A 20 0.55 16.78 -4.00
N THR A 21 0.84 17.39 -5.16
CA THR A 21 1.76 16.84 -6.17
C THR A 21 3.15 16.65 -5.61
N PHE A 22 3.69 17.63 -4.88
CA PHE A 22 5.02 17.50 -4.26
C PHE A 22 5.08 16.36 -3.25
N ILE A 23 4.03 16.20 -2.43
CA ILE A 23 3.92 15.12 -1.45
C ILE A 23 3.82 13.76 -2.16
N SER A 24 3.01 13.64 -3.22
CA SER A 24 2.77 12.39 -3.94
C SER A 24 3.81 12.06 -5.02
N TYR A 25 4.63 13.03 -5.45
CA TYR A 25 5.63 12.88 -6.51
C TYR A 25 6.46 11.60 -6.41
N PRO A 26 7.13 11.30 -5.28
CA PRO A 26 7.94 10.09 -5.16
C PRO A 26 7.13 8.79 -5.13
N LEU A 27 5.81 8.89 -4.94
CA LEU A 27 4.90 7.75 -4.84
C LEU A 27 4.17 7.47 -6.15
N PHE A 28 4.29 8.35 -7.16
CA PHE A 28 3.55 8.19 -8.41
C PHE A 28 4.05 7.01 -9.22
N THR A 29 3.09 6.17 -9.61
CA THR A 29 3.28 5.14 -10.62
C THR A 29 2.64 5.59 -11.94
N ARG A 30 3.01 4.93 -13.04
CA ARG A 30 2.34 5.15 -14.34
C ARG A 30 0.83 4.94 -14.25
N LEU A 31 0.39 3.97 -13.46
CA LEU A 31 -1.02 3.69 -13.23
C LEU A 31 -1.74 4.84 -12.52
N ASP A 32 -1.08 5.53 -11.59
CA ASP A 32 -1.66 6.70 -10.90
C ASP A 32 -1.88 7.86 -11.89
N VAL A 33 -0.97 8.06 -12.84
CA VAL A 33 -1.12 9.05 -13.91
C VAL A 33 -2.29 8.68 -14.83
N VAL A 34 -2.34 7.43 -15.29
CA VAL A 34 -3.44 6.93 -16.15
C VAL A 34 -4.79 7.07 -15.43
N ARG A 35 -4.86 6.69 -14.15
CA ARG A 35 -6.06 6.82 -13.32
C ARG A 35 -6.52 8.28 -13.21
N THR A 36 -5.59 9.19 -12.96
CA THR A 36 -5.86 10.63 -12.83
C THR A 36 -6.37 11.22 -14.15
N LEU A 37 -5.70 10.94 -15.26
CA LEU A 37 -6.12 11.39 -16.59
C LEU A 37 -7.49 10.82 -16.98
N PHE A 38 -7.73 9.54 -16.66
CA PHE A 38 -9.00 8.88 -16.91
C PHE A 38 -10.16 9.55 -16.16
N ILE A 39 -10.00 9.82 -14.86
CA ILE A 39 -11.08 10.45 -14.08
C ILE A 39 -11.28 11.93 -14.46
N VAL A 40 -10.21 12.66 -14.78
CA VAL A 40 -10.31 14.04 -15.30
C VAL A 40 -11.07 14.05 -16.62
N THR A 41 -10.80 13.12 -17.54
CA THR A 41 -11.50 13.03 -18.82
C THR A 41 -12.99 12.74 -18.61
N ILE A 42 -13.34 11.83 -17.69
CA ILE A 42 -14.74 11.55 -17.36
C ILE A 42 -15.42 12.76 -16.76
N ALA A 43 -14.81 13.41 -15.76
CA ALA A 43 -15.39 14.59 -15.13
C ALA A 43 -15.62 15.70 -16.17
N PHE A 44 -14.62 15.99 -16.99
CA PHE A 44 -14.72 17.02 -18.03
C PHE A 44 -15.84 16.74 -19.03
N THR A 45 -15.92 15.51 -19.55
CA THR A 45 -16.94 15.13 -20.55
C THR A 45 -18.35 15.02 -19.96
N ALA A 46 -18.48 14.61 -18.70
CA ALA A 46 -19.77 14.49 -18.02
C ALA A 46 -20.35 15.83 -17.56
N THR A 47 -19.50 16.82 -17.26
CA THR A 47 -19.93 18.12 -16.74
C THR A 47 -20.29 19.12 -17.84
N ILE A 48 -19.58 19.13 -18.98
CA ILE A 48 -19.80 20.12 -20.06
C ILE A 48 -21.28 20.30 -20.47
N PRO A 49 -22.06 19.24 -20.76
CA PRO A 49 -23.43 19.42 -21.21
C PRO A 49 -24.33 20.03 -20.14
N TRP A 50 -24.10 19.67 -18.88
CA TRP A 50 -24.85 20.15 -17.74
C TRP A 50 -24.52 21.62 -17.45
N ASP A 51 -23.25 21.96 -17.45
CA ASP A 51 -22.77 23.30 -17.13
C ASP A 51 -23.15 24.32 -18.20
N SER A 52 -22.97 23.95 -19.48
CA SER A 52 -23.41 24.73 -20.63
C SER A 52 -24.93 25.02 -20.57
N TYR A 53 -25.72 24.05 -20.10
CA TYR A 53 -27.16 24.24 -19.92
C TYR A 53 -27.48 25.25 -18.83
N LEU A 54 -26.79 25.20 -17.68
CA LEU A 54 -26.99 26.17 -16.59
C LEU A 54 -26.72 27.61 -17.03
N ILE A 55 -25.64 27.80 -17.78
CA ILE A 55 -25.27 29.13 -18.29
C ILE A 55 -26.30 29.61 -19.33
N ARG A 56 -26.68 28.77 -20.29
CA ARG A 56 -27.65 29.13 -21.34
C ARG A 56 -29.06 29.41 -20.84
N THR A 57 -29.44 28.78 -19.73
CA THR A 57 -30.74 29.00 -19.07
C THR A 57 -30.70 30.12 -18.04
N GLY A 58 -29.54 30.77 -17.88
CA GLY A 58 -29.37 31.86 -16.95
C GLY A 58 -29.45 31.44 -15.50
N ILE A 59 -29.25 30.17 -15.15
CA ILE A 59 -29.17 29.73 -13.75
C ILE A 59 -27.83 30.17 -13.15
N TRP A 60 -26.78 30.14 -13.97
CA TRP A 60 -25.44 30.56 -13.60
C TRP A 60 -24.97 31.71 -14.50
N THR A 61 -24.52 32.80 -13.89
CA THR A 61 -24.02 33.97 -14.62
C THR A 61 -22.62 34.38 -14.16
N TYR A 62 -21.81 34.80 -15.13
CA TYR A 62 -20.45 35.28 -14.92
C TYR A 62 -20.35 36.75 -15.36
N PRO A 63 -19.99 37.67 -14.45
CA PRO A 63 -19.74 39.06 -14.83
C PRO A 63 -18.63 39.13 -15.90
N PRO A 64 -18.81 39.89 -17.01
CA PRO A 64 -17.80 40.00 -18.07
C PRO A 64 -16.45 40.53 -17.59
N ASN A 65 -16.44 41.24 -16.45
CA ASN A 65 -15.26 41.78 -15.79
C ASN A 65 -14.64 40.82 -14.77
N ALA A 66 -15.16 39.60 -14.59
CA ALA A 66 -14.60 38.58 -13.70
C ALA A 66 -13.84 37.46 -14.45
N VAL A 67 -14.17 37.25 -15.74
CA VAL A 67 -13.62 36.19 -16.60
C VAL A 67 -12.67 36.72 -17.69
N LEU A 68 -11.78 35.85 -18.17
CA LEU A 68 -10.74 36.12 -19.16
C LEU A 68 -11.28 36.35 -20.57
N GLY A 69 -12.48 35.86 -20.87
CA GLY A 69 -13.18 36.07 -22.15
C GLY A 69 -13.37 34.82 -23.01
N PRO A 70 -12.37 33.93 -23.21
CA PRO A 70 -12.58 32.70 -23.99
C PRO A 70 -13.58 31.75 -23.32
N THR A 71 -14.43 31.12 -24.13
CA THR A 71 -15.41 30.12 -23.68
C THR A 71 -15.40 28.87 -24.57
N LEU A 72 -15.88 27.74 -24.02
CA LEU A 72 -16.19 26.52 -24.74
C LEU A 72 -17.63 26.12 -24.41
N TYR A 73 -18.51 26.05 -25.41
CA TYR A 73 -19.95 25.82 -25.19
C TYR A 73 -20.55 26.79 -24.14
N ASP A 74 -20.15 28.07 -24.21
CA ASP A 74 -20.56 29.16 -23.29
C ASP A 74 -19.95 29.09 -21.88
N ILE A 75 -19.17 28.05 -21.57
CA ILE A 75 -18.47 27.89 -20.29
C ILE A 75 -17.13 28.64 -20.33
N PRO A 76 -16.84 29.57 -19.39
CA PRO A 76 -15.54 30.22 -19.28
C PRO A 76 -14.38 29.23 -19.12
N ILE A 77 -13.22 29.54 -19.68
CA ILE A 77 -12.04 28.65 -19.58
C ILE A 77 -11.59 28.39 -18.13
N GLU A 78 -11.86 29.33 -17.23
CA GLU A 78 -11.59 29.18 -15.80
C GLU A 78 -12.46 28.09 -15.17
N GLU A 79 -13.73 28.02 -15.54
CA GLU A 79 -14.64 26.97 -15.09
C GLU A 79 -14.24 25.60 -15.66
N LEU A 80 -13.85 25.55 -16.93
CA LEU A 80 -13.27 24.33 -17.52
C LEU A 80 -12.00 23.89 -16.80
N PHE A 81 -11.16 24.84 -16.38
CA PHE A 81 -9.97 24.56 -15.56
C PHE A 81 -10.36 24.09 -14.15
N PHE A 82 -11.43 24.64 -13.58
CA PHE A 82 -11.98 24.22 -12.30
C PHE A 82 -12.34 22.73 -12.29
N PHE A 83 -13.01 22.23 -13.35
CA PHE A 83 -13.31 20.80 -13.50
C PHE A 83 -12.06 19.93 -13.39
N VAL A 84 -10.96 20.36 -14.01
CA VAL A 84 -9.68 19.65 -14.02
C VAL A 84 -9.01 19.72 -12.65
N ILE A 85 -8.87 20.91 -12.07
CA ILE A 85 -8.07 21.12 -10.86
C ILE A 85 -8.77 20.55 -9.62
N GLN A 86 -10.10 20.65 -9.50
CA GLN A 86 -10.84 19.98 -8.44
C GLN A 86 -10.66 18.46 -8.53
N THR A 87 -10.91 17.90 -9.72
CA THR A 87 -10.79 16.47 -9.96
C THR A 87 -9.38 15.97 -9.62
N TYR A 88 -8.37 16.74 -10.01
CA TYR A 88 -6.98 16.46 -9.68
C TYR A 88 -6.72 16.48 -8.18
N ILE A 89 -7.09 17.55 -7.46
CA ILE A 89 -6.89 17.68 -6.00
C ILE A 89 -7.52 16.50 -5.25
N THR A 90 -8.78 16.19 -5.56
CA THR A 90 -9.52 15.10 -4.91
C THR A 90 -8.93 13.73 -5.24
N ALA A 91 -8.55 13.48 -6.50
CA ALA A 91 -7.88 12.25 -6.89
C ALA A 91 -6.51 12.10 -6.23
N GLN A 92 -5.72 13.17 -6.11
CA GLN A 92 -4.41 13.13 -5.45
C GLN A 92 -4.51 12.79 -3.97
N LEU A 93 -5.43 13.45 -3.26
CA LEU A 93 -5.66 13.16 -1.85
C LEU A 93 -6.12 11.71 -1.65
N TYR A 94 -7.00 11.20 -2.54
CA TYR A 94 -7.38 9.79 -2.54
C TYR A 94 -6.17 8.87 -2.72
N ILE A 95 -5.31 9.12 -3.71
CA ILE A 95 -4.11 8.30 -4.00
C ILE A 95 -3.17 8.26 -2.80
N ILE A 96 -2.89 9.41 -2.18
CA ILE A 96 -2.02 9.51 -0.99
C ILE A 96 -2.57 8.66 0.15
N LEU A 97 -3.87 8.80 0.46
CA LEU A 97 -4.50 8.09 1.58
C LEU A 97 -4.70 6.59 1.30
N ASN A 98 -4.79 6.17 0.04
CA ASN A 98 -4.93 4.77 -0.36
C ASN A 98 -3.60 4.07 -0.63
N LYS A 99 -2.46 4.78 -0.75
CA LYS A 99 -1.15 4.15 -1.00
C LYS A 99 -0.79 3.04 0.02
N PRO A 100 -1.01 3.21 1.34
CA PRO A 100 -0.78 2.16 2.32
C PRO A 100 -1.68 0.94 2.20
N VAL A 101 -2.80 1.06 1.49
CA VAL A 101 -3.82 0.02 1.41
C VAL A 101 -3.45 -0.97 0.31
N LEU A 102 -3.39 -2.26 0.65
CA LEU A 102 -3.37 -3.31 -0.37
C LEU A 102 -4.83 -3.65 -0.71
N HIS A 103 -5.37 -3.03 -1.77
CA HIS A 103 -6.80 -3.11 -2.13
C HIS A 103 -7.34 -4.52 -2.33
N ALA A 104 -6.51 -5.46 -2.82
CA ALA A 104 -6.90 -6.86 -3.04
C ALA A 104 -7.52 -7.51 -1.78
N GLN A 105 -7.03 -7.19 -0.57
CA GLN A 105 -7.55 -7.77 0.67
C GLN A 105 -8.99 -7.33 1.02
N TYR A 106 -9.51 -6.28 0.36
CA TYR A 106 -10.84 -5.70 0.59
C TYR A 106 -11.87 -6.16 -0.45
N LEU A 107 -11.48 -7.03 -1.38
CA LEU A 107 -12.42 -7.73 -2.24
C LEU A 107 -13.27 -8.70 -1.39
N ASN A 108 -14.56 -8.79 -1.71
CA ASN A 108 -15.50 -9.66 -1.01
C ASN A 108 -16.52 -10.21 -2.00
N SER A 109 -16.92 -11.47 -1.80
CA SER A 109 -18.04 -12.07 -2.51
C SER A 109 -19.36 -11.76 -1.78
N PRO A 110 -20.53 -11.95 -2.43
CA PRO A 110 -21.82 -11.82 -1.75
C PRO A 110 -21.96 -12.74 -0.51
N ALA A 111 -21.29 -13.90 -0.52
CA ALA A 111 -21.33 -14.85 0.60
C ALA A 111 -20.54 -14.36 1.82
N THR A 112 -19.34 -13.78 1.60
CA THR A 112 -18.43 -13.35 2.67
C THR A 112 -18.65 -11.91 3.13
N LEU A 113 -19.60 -11.19 2.53
CA LEU A 113 -19.87 -9.80 2.83
C LEU A 113 -20.38 -9.63 4.28
N PRO A 114 -19.84 -8.69 5.07
CA PRO A 114 -20.42 -8.34 6.37
C PRO A 114 -21.89 -7.91 6.25
N GLN A 115 -22.71 -8.27 7.23
CA GLN A 115 -24.16 -8.02 7.18
C GLN A 115 -24.50 -6.54 7.03
N TRP A 116 -23.77 -5.65 7.68
CA TRP A 116 -24.00 -4.21 7.59
C TRP A 116 -23.75 -3.67 6.16
N ILE A 117 -22.80 -4.24 5.39
CA ILE A 117 -22.55 -3.86 3.98
C ILE A 117 -23.69 -4.38 3.10
N LYS A 118 -24.21 -5.59 3.37
CA LYS A 118 -25.37 -6.16 2.66
C LYS A 118 -26.60 -5.24 2.76
N THR A 119 -26.78 -4.57 3.91
CA THR A 119 -27.85 -3.60 4.13
C THR A 119 -27.49 -2.20 3.61
N ALA A 120 -26.26 -1.73 3.81
CA ALA A 120 -25.85 -0.37 3.43
C ALA A 120 -25.86 -0.15 1.91
N LYS A 121 -25.50 -1.17 1.11
CA LYS A 121 -25.53 -1.06 -0.36
C LYS A 121 -26.94 -0.71 -0.89
N PRO A 122 -28.01 -1.50 -0.65
CA PRO A 122 -29.35 -1.17 -1.15
C PRO A 122 -29.92 0.11 -0.54
N LEU A 123 -29.61 0.42 0.73
CA LEU A 123 -30.00 1.71 1.31
C LEU A 123 -29.36 2.90 0.58
N GLY A 124 -28.08 2.80 0.22
CA GLY A 124 -27.41 3.82 -0.60
C GLY A 124 -28.02 3.93 -2.00
N GLN A 125 -28.39 2.81 -2.62
CA GLN A 125 -29.09 2.82 -3.91
C GLN A 125 -30.46 3.51 -3.81
N LEU A 126 -31.24 3.18 -2.77
CA LEU A 126 -32.53 3.80 -2.52
C LEU A 126 -32.38 5.31 -2.26
N ALA A 127 -31.42 5.72 -1.45
CA ALA A 127 -31.16 7.13 -1.16
C ALA A 127 -30.78 7.92 -2.43
N LEU A 128 -29.88 7.38 -3.26
CA LEU A 128 -29.48 8.00 -4.52
C LEU A 128 -30.63 8.06 -5.53
N PHE A 129 -31.40 6.98 -5.66
CA PHE A 129 -32.59 6.96 -6.52
C PHE A 129 -33.64 7.97 -6.08
N SER A 130 -33.96 8.03 -4.78
CA SER A 130 -34.89 9.01 -4.22
C SER A 130 -34.40 10.45 -4.45
N SER A 131 -33.08 10.68 -4.41
CA SER A 131 -32.49 11.99 -4.71
C SER A 131 -32.67 12.39 -6.17
N VAL A 132 -32.52 11.43 -7.11
CA VAL A 132 -32.83 11.68 -8.54
C VAL A 132 -34.30 12.02 -8.73
N VAL A 133 -35.21 11.28 -8.09
CA VAL A 133 -36.67 11.54 -8.17
C VAL A 133 -37.01 12.92 -7.59
N LEU A 134 -36.45 13.26 -6.43
CA LEU A 134 -36.61 14.58 -5.82
C LEU A 134 -36.10 15.68 -6.75
N GLY A 135 -34.92 15.49 -7.34
CA GLY A 135 -34.35 16.46 -8.27
C GLY A 135 -35.22 16.67 -9.51
N ALA A 136 -35.75 15.59 -10.09
CA ALA A 136 -36.65 15.67 -11.23
C ALA A 136 -37.96 16.41 -10.88
N TRP A 137 -38.48 16.19 -9.68
CA TRP A 137 -39.65 16.92 -9.17
C TRP A 137 -39.38 18.41 -8.96
N LEU A 138 -38.20 18.78 -8.44
CA LEU A 138 -37.79 20.18 -8.29
C LEU A 138 -37.68 20.88 -9.65
N ILE A 139 -37.08 20.24 -10.64
CA ILE A 139 -36.98 20.77 -12.00
C ILE A 139 -38.38 20.98 -12.62
N ALA A 140 -39.28 20.00 -12.46
CA ALA A 140 -40.63 20.06 -13.03
C ALA A 140 -41.52 21.17 -12.44
N LYS A 141 -41.14 21.76 -11.30
CA LYS A 141 -41.82 22.92 -10.73
C LYS A 141 -41.46 24.24 -11.40
N GLU A 142 -40.37 24.28 -12.17
CA GLU A 142 -39.90 25.47 -12.90
C GLU A 142 -39.82 26.73 -12.01
N GLY A 143 -39.17 26.60 -10.84
CA GLY A 143 -39.06 27.68 -9.85
C GLY A 143 -37.98 27.43 -8.80
N GLU A 144 -38.29 27.77 -7.55
CA GLU A 144 -37.34 27.64 -6.43
C GLU A 144 -36.84 26.19 -6.26
N GLY A 145 -35.51 26.02 -6.19
CA GLY A 145 -34.87 24.71 -6.09
C GLY A 145 -34.61 24.02 -7.44
N THR A 146 -34.89 24.65 -8.57
CA THR A 146 -34.52 24.13 -9.91
C THR A 146 -33.01 23.85 -9.99
N TYR A 147 -32.17 24.72 -9.42
CA TYR A 147 -30.73 24.52 -9.44
C TYR A 147 -30.31 23.27 -8.65
N LEU A 148 -30.81 23.13 -7.41
CA LEU A 148 -30.61 21.91 -6.62
C LEU A 148 -31.12 20.67 -7.37
N GLY A 149 -32.28 20.77 -8.03
CA GLY A 149 -32.84 19.69 -8.81
C GLY A 149 -31.93 19.21 -9.94
N LEU A 150 -31.31 20.15 -10.66
CA LEU A 150 -30.33 19.85 -11.72
C LEU A 150 -29.07 19.19 -11.17
N ILE A 151 -28.57 19.62 -10.00
CA ILE A 151 -27.45 18.96 -9.30
C ILE A 151 -27.83 17.51 -8.97
N LEU A 152 -28.98 17.30 -8.32
CA LEU A 152 -29.39 15.98 -7.85
C LEU A 152 -29.64 15.00 -9.01
N VAL A 153 -30.34 15.41 -10.07
CA VAL A 153 -30.61 14.52 -11.21
C VAL A 153 -29.30 14.11 -11.89
N TRP A 154 -28.40 15.06 -12.14
CA TRP A 154 -27.13 14.77 -12.80
C TRP A 154 -26.21 13.94 -11.91
N ALA A 155 -25.85 14.45 -10.72
CA ALA A 155 -24.84 13.82 -9.89
C ALA A 155 -25.32 12.49 -9.29
N CYS A 156 -26.55 12.42 -8.78
CA CYS A 156 -27.04 11.19 -8.16
C CYS A 156 -27.27 10.06 -9.18
N SER A 157 -27.48 10.36 -10.47
CA SER A 157 -27.54 9.34 -11.51
C SER A 157 -26.19 8.66 -11.74
N PHE A 158 -25.10 9.44 -11.87
CA PHE A 158 -23.74 8.89 -11.96
C PHE A 158 -23.32 8.17 -10.67
N ALA A 159 -23.68 8.73 -9.52
CA ALA A 159 -23.42 8.12 -8.22
C ALA A 159 -24.17 6.79 -8.08
N LEU A 160 -25.43 6.70 -8.50
CA LEU A 160 -26.23 5.47 -8.43
C LEU A 160 -25.60 4.35 -9.26
N LEU A 161 -25.14 4.67 -10.48
CA LEU A 161 -24.46 3.72 -11.36
C LEU A 161 -23.17 3.19 -10.73
N THR A 162 -22.30 4.10 -10.30
CA THR A 162 -20.99 3.76 -9.71
C THR A 162 -21.14 3.05 -8.36
N TRP A 163 -22.06 3.50 -7.50
CA TRP A 163 -22.40 2.86 -6.23
C TRP A 163 -22.90 1.43 -6.44
N THR A 164 -23.78 1.19 -7.41
CA THR A 164 -24.32 -0.14 -7.71
C THR A 164 -23.21 -1.16 -8.00
N ILE A 165 -22.15 -0.72 -8.69
CA ILE A 165 -21.02 -1.57 -9.08
C ILE A 165 -19.96 -1.67 -7.97
N THR A 166 -19.71 -0.59 -7.24
CA THR A 166 -18.49 -0.43 -6.42
C THR A 166 -18.75 -0.32 -4.91
N ALA A 167 -19.99 -0.12 -4.45
CA ALA A 167 -20.31 0.12 -3.03
C ALA A 167 -19.71 -0.93 -2.08
N GLN A 168 -19.76 -2.22 -2.45
CA GLN A 168 -19.20 -3.30 -1.62
C GLN A 168 -17.71 -3.09 -1.32
N PHE A 169 -16.96 -2.59 -2.30
CA PHE A 169 -15.54 -2.30 -2.19
C PHE A 169 -15.30 -1.01 -1.41
N ILE A 170 -16.01 0.08 -1.75
CA ILE A 170 -15.93 1.38 -1.04
C ILE A 170 -16.22 1.22 0.46
N LEU A 171 -17.25 0.45 0.81
CA LEU A 171 -17.66 0.20 2.19
C LEU A 171 -16.70 -0.74 2.94
N ALA A 172 -15.95 -1.59 2.23
CA ALA A 172 -14.95 -2.45 2.85
C ALA A 172 -13.65 -1.71 3.19
N LEU A 173 -13.33 -0.64 2.46
CA LEU A 173 -12.12 0.17 2.69
C LEU A 173 -12.16 0.88 4.06
N PRO A 174 -11.00 1.18 4.67
CA PRO A 174 -10.94 2.03 5.84
C PRO A 174 -11.63 3.37 5.56
N LEU A 175 -12.51 3.83 6.46
CA LEU A 175 -13.34 5.03 6.24
C LEU A 175 -12.50 6.26 5.86
N ALA A 176 -11.32 6.42 6.45
CA ALA A 176 -10.41 7.52 6.13
C ALA A 176 -9.98 7.57 4.65
N CYS A 177 -9.95 6.42 3.96
CA CYS A 177 -9.54 6.31 2.55
C CYS A 177 -10.62 6.80 1.57
N THR A 178 -11.86 6.98 2.03
CA THR A 178 -12.99 7.41 1.21
C THR A 178 -13.61 8.70 1.74
N ALA A 179 -13.84 8.80 3.04
CA ALA A 179 -14.43 9.98 3.66
C ALA A 179 -13.51 11.22 3.60
N LEU A 180 -12.21 11.09 3.91
CA LEU A 180 -11.32 12.27 3.91
C LEU A 180 -11.07 12.85 2.51
N PRO A 181 -10.87 12.04 1.44
CA PRO A 181 -10.84 12.56 0.08
C PRO A 181 -12.13 13.24 -0.37
N ILE A 182 -13.28 12.91 0.21
CA ILE A 182 -14.54 13.62 -0.07
C ILE A 182 -14.59 14.91 0.75
N LEU A 183 -14.44 14.80 2.07
CA LEU A 183 -14.75 15.88 3.01
C LEU A 183 -13.71 17.00 2.99
N LEU A 184 -12.40 16.69 2.91
CA LEU A 184 -11.37 17.73 3.01
C LEU A 184 -11.38 18.67 1.80
N PRO A 185 -11.42 18.19 0.53
CA PRO A 185 -11.55 19.09 -0.61
C PRO A 185 -12.90 19.81 -0.62
N THR A 186 -13.98 19.16 -0.17
CA THR A 186 -15.31 19.79 -0.07
C THR A 186 -15.30 20.98 0.89
N ILE A 187 -14.84 20.78 2.12
CA ILE A 187 -14.75 21.86 3.12
C ILE A 187 -13.79 22.96 2.65
N TYR A 188 -12.68 22.60 2.02
CA TYR A 188 -11.75 23.57 1.46
C TYR A 188 -12.41 24.43 0.38
N LEU A 189 -13.14 23.80 -0.56
CA LEU A 189 -13.83 24.51 -1.63
C LEU A 189 -15.00 25.34 -1.11
N TRP A 190 -15.72 24.91 -0.07
CA TRP A 190 -16.73 25.75 0.59
C TRP A 190 -16.14 27.07 1.09
N VAL A 191 -14.94 27.05 1.68
CA VAL A 191 -14.26 28.27 2.15
C VAL A 191 -13.81 29.13 0.98
N VAL A 192 -13.28 28.54 -0.09
CA VAL A 192 -12.83 29.27 -1.29
C VAL A 192 -14.02 29.92 -2.00
N ASP A 193 -15.11 29.19 -2.14
CA ASP A 193 -16.34 29.61 -2.81
C ASP A 193 -17.05 30.73 -2.04
N GLU A 194 -17.15 30.61 -0.71
CA GLU A 194 -17.63 31.69 0.17
C GLU A 194 -16.90 33.02 -0.10
N MET A 195 -15.57 32.95 -0.23
CA MET A 195 -14.76 34.13 -0.51
C MET A 195 -14.94 34.67 -1.94
N ALA A 196 -15.26 33.81 -2.90
CA ALA A 196 -15.44 34.17 -4.30
C ALA A 196 -16.84 34.76 -4.57
N LEU A 197 -17.89 34.15 -4.02
CA LEU A 197 -19.27 34.65 -4.02
C LEU A 197 -19.36 35.99 -3.27
N GLY A 198 -18.71 36.11 -2.11
CA GLY A 198 -18.65 37.38 -1.36
C GLY A 198 -17.99 38.53 -2.13
N ARG A 199 -17.23 38.23 -3.20
CA ARG A 199 -16.62 39.22 -4.11
C ARG A 199 -17.39 39.42 -5.42
N GLY A 200 -18.47 38.66 -5.64
CA GLY A 200 -19.25 38.71 -6.87
C GLY A 200 -18.53 38.14 -8.09
N THR A 201 -17.67 37.13 -7.91
CA THR A 201 -16.90 36.52 -9.01
C THR A 201 -17.81 35.76 -10.00
N TRP A 202 -18.88 35.17 -9.48
CA TRP A 202 -20.04 34.63 -10.20
C TRP A 202 -21.28 34.81 -9.34
N ALA A 203 -22.46 34.64 -9.94
CA ALA A 203 -23.74 34.72 -9.24
C ALA A 203 -24.69 33.61 -9.69
N ILE A 204 -25.53 33.19 -8.75
CA ILE A 204 -26.65 32.27 -8.99
C ILE A 204 -27.92 33.10 -8.97
N GLU A 205 -28.70 33.03 -10.05
CA GLU A 205 -29.88 33.87 -10.21
C GLU A 205 -30.94 33.58 -9.14
N SER A 206 -31.54 34.66 -8.64
CA SER A 206 -32.63 34.58 -7.66
C SER A 206 -33.87 33.96 -8.31
N GLY A 207 -34.57 33.09 -7.57
CA GLY A 207 -35.77 32.40 -8.04
C GLY A 207 -35.55 30.96 -8.51
N THR A 208 -34.30 30.54 -8.79
CA THR A 208 -33.96 29.13 -9.09
C THR A 208 -33.29 28.40 -7.93
N LYS A 209 -32.82 29.14 -6.93
CA LYS A 209 -32.19 28.66 -5.69
C LYS A 209 -33.16 28.71 -4.51
N LEU A 210 -32.88 27.95 -3.45
CA LEU A 210 -33.65 27.83 -2.21
C LEU A 210 -33.49 29.02 -1.25
N GLU A 211 -32.64 29.99 -1.59
CA GLU A 211 -32.30 31.15 -0.73
C GLU A 211 -31.75 30.75 0.66
N LEU A 212 -31.27 29.51 0.81
CA LEU A 212 -30.64 28.99 2.02
C LEU A 212 -29.13 29.08 1.91
N LYS A 213 -28.49 29.66 2.92
CA LYS A 213 -27.03 29.78 3.00
C LYS A 213 -26.48 28.91 4.12
N LEU A 214 -25.39 28.19 3.83
CA LEU A 214 -24.74 27.34 4.82
C LEU A 214 -23.98 28.18 5.86
N PHE A 215 -23.20 29.15 5.41
CA PHE A 215 -22.62 30.22 6.22
C PHE A 215 -22.23 31.39 5.32
N GLY A 216 -22.42 32.63 5.79
CA GLY A 216 -22.05 33.83 5.04
C GLY A 216 -22.81 33.99 3.72
N SER A 217 -22.11 33.84 2.60
CA SER A 217 -22.56 33.99 1.21
C SER A 217 -22.79 32.66 0.49
N LEU A 218 -22.26 31.55 1.02
CA LEU A 218 -22.26 30.22 0.41
C LEU A 218 -23.65 29.61 0.43
N GLU A 219 -24.21 29.41 -0.75
CA GLU A 219 -25.53 28.82 -0.96
C GLU A 219 -25.49 27.30 -0.72
N ILE A 220 -26.60 26.73 -0.24
CA ILE A 220 -26.66 25.30 0.10
C ILE A 220 -26.50 24.41 -1.15
N GLU A 221 -26.89 24.91 -2.31
CA GLU A 221 -26.71 24.27 -3.61
C GLU A 221 -25.24 24.14 -3.97
N GLU A 222 -24.45 25.20 -3.85
CA GLU A 222 -22.99 25.16 -4.07
C GLU A 222 -22.32 24.22 -3.07
N ALA A 223 -22.71 24.30 -1.80
CA ALA A 223 -22.21 23.38 -0.78
C ALA A 223 -22.50 21.91 -1.15
N THR A 224 -23.70 21.65 -1.66
CA THR A 224 -24.12 20.33 -2.15
C THR A 224 -23.33 19.94 -3.40
N PHE A 225 -23.15 20.85 -4.35
CA PHE A 225 -22.40 20.64 -5.60
C PHE A 225 -20.98 20.16 -5.30
N PHE A 226 -20.21 20.86 -4.46
CA PHE A 226 -18.86 20.44 -4.09
C PHE A 226 -18.83 19.08 -3.39
N LEU A 227 -19.81 18.80 -2.53
CA LEU A 227 -19.90 17.51 -1.83
C LEU A 227 -20.15 16.36 -2.83
N VAL A 228 -21.15 16.50 -3.70
CA VAL A 228 -21.53 15.42 -4.62
C VAL A 228 -20.50 15.22 -5.72
N THR A 229 -19.85 16.29 -6.21
CA THR A 229 -18.78 16.18 -7.22
C THR A 229 -17.54 15.50 -6.63
N ASN A 230 -17.12 15.84 -5.41
CA ASN A 230 -16.02 15.13 -4.74
C ASN A 230 -16.37 13.67 -4.42
N MET A 231 -17.63 13.39 -4.06
CA MET A 231 -18.13 12.01 -3.93
C MET A 231 -18.03 11.22 -5.24
N LEU A 232 -18.46 11.82 -6.36
CA LEU A 232 -18.37 11.20 -7.69
C LEU A 232 -16.93 10.89 -8.09
N ILE A 233 -16.01 11.83 -7.87
CA ILE A 233 -14.58 11.63 -8.15
C ILE A 233 -14.07 10.43 -7.35
N VAL A 234 -14.33 10.39 -6.03
CA VAL A 234 -13.89 9.28 -5.16
C VAL A 234 -14.53 7.95 -5.54
N PHE A 235 -15.82 7.93 -5.92
CA PHE A 235 -16.48 6.72 -6.40
C PHE A 235 -15.86 6.22 -7.71
N GLY A 236 -15.55 7.12 -8.64
CA GLY A 236 -14.90 6.79 -9.90
C GLY A 236 -13.48 6.25 -9.71
N VAL A 237 -12.68 6.89 -8.85
CA VAL A 237 -11.31 6.46 -8.54
C VAL A 237 -11.33 5.11 -7.80
N ALA A 238 -12.25 4.91 -6.84
CA ALA A 238 -12.43 3.62 -6.16
C ALA A 238 -12.90 2.50 -7.10
N ALA A 239 -13.73 2.82 -8.11
CA ALA A 239 -14.13 1.85 -9.13
C ALA A 239 -12.94 1.40 -9.98
N PHE A 240 -12.01 2.32 -10.28
CA PHE A 240 -10.76 2.00 -10.94
C PHE A 240 -9.90 1.07 -10.06
N ASP A 241 -9.72 1.39 -8.78
CA ASP A 241 -8.92 0.57 -7.85
C ASP A 241 -9.52 -0.80 -7.59
N LYS A 242 -10.85 -0.92 -7.55
CA LYS A 242 -11.52 -2.23 -7.52
C LYS A 242 -11.10 -3.08 -8.72
N ALA A 243 -11.10 -2.52 -9.92
CA ALA A 243 -10.74 -3.25 -11.14
C ALA A 243 -9.26 -3.67 -11.13
N VAL A 244 -8.36 -2.76 -10.70
CA VAL A 244 -6.92 -3.08 -10.49
C VAL A 244 -6.75 -4.21 -9.49
N ALA A 245 -7.42 -4.12 -8.33
CA ALA A 245 -7.36 -5.12 -7.28
C ALA A 245 -7.85 -6.49 -7.76
N VAL A 246 -8.90 -6.54 -8.58
CA VAL A 246 -9.39 -7.78 -9.20
C VAL A 246 -8.35 -8.36 -10.17
N CYS A 247 -7.74 -7.53 -11.03
CA CYS A 247 -6.67 -7.99 -11.92
C CYS A 247 -5.49 -8.56 -11.13
N ASP A 248 -5.05 -7.88 -10.08
CA ASP A 248 -3.87 -8.27 -9.32
C ASP A 248 -4.12 -9.49 -8.43
N ALA A 249 -5.33 -9.61 -7.88
CA ALA A 249 -5.68 -10.72 -7.01
C ALA A 249 -5.86 -12.06 -7.75
N PHE A 250 -6.23 -12.05 -9.03
CA PHE A 250 -6.57 -13.27 -9.79
C PHE A 250 -5.70 -13.43 -11.05
N PRO A 251 -4.39 -13.73 -10.90
CA PRO A 251 -3.48 -13.87 -12.05
C PRO A 251 -3.93 -14.93 -13.06
N ASP A 252 -4.55 -16.04 -12.61
CA ASP A 252 -5.04 -17.11 -13.49
C ASP A 252 -6.24 -16.69 -14.36
N LYS A 253 -6.93 -15.60 -14.00
CA LYS A 253 -8.06 -15.04 -14.76
C LYS A 253 -7.68 -13.83 -15.59
N PHE A 254 -6.54 -13.20 -15.27
CA PHE A 254 -6.06 -11.98 -15.88
C PHE A 254 -4.55 -12.11 -16.13
N ASP A 255 -4.12 -12.57 -17.29
CA ASP A 255 -2.70 -12.90 -17.50
C ASP A 255 -1.77 -11.68 -17.37
N LYS A 256 -2.26 -10.49 -17.71
CA LYS A 256 -1.49 -9.23 -17.63
C LYS A 256 -1.83 -8.43 -16.38
N PRO A 257 -0.80 -7.86 -15.69
CA PRO A 257 -1.03 -6.93 -14.59
C PRO A 257 -1.76 -5.67 -15.06
N ALA A 258 -2.35 -4.94 -14.13
CA ALA A 258 -2.99 -3.66 -14.43
C ALA A 258 -1.93 -2.54 -14.54
N ASP A 259 -1.28 -2.44 -15.70
CA ASP A 259 -0.23 -1.45 -15.98
C ASP A 259 -0.75 -0.21 -16.75
N ALA A 260 -1.90 -0.32 -17.41
CA ALA A 260 -2.55 0.73 -18.20
C ALA A 260 -4.08 0.51 -18.34
N LEU A 261 -4.76 1.30 -19.18
CA LEU A 261 -6.12 1.04 -19.69
C LEU A 261 -6.11 -0.21 -20.59
N SER A 262 -5.88 -1.38 -20.00
CA SER A 262 -5.81 -2.65 -20.69
C SER A 262 -7.20 -3.30 -20.81
N MET A 263 -7.31 -4.26 -21.75
CA MET A 263 -8.51 -5.10 -21.83
C MET A 263 -8.76 -5.89 -20.55
N SER A 264 -7.72 -6.27 -19.81
CA SER A 264 -7.84 -6.91 -18.50
C SER A 264 -8.57 -6.00 -17.52
N LEU A 265 -8.19 -4.72 -17.46
CA LEU A 265 -8.82 -3.75 -16.57
C LEU A 265 -10.30 -3.53 -16.91
N LEU A 266 -10.64 -3.46 -18.21
CA LEU A 266 -12.03 -3.37 -18.66
C LEU A 266 -12.85 -4.61 -18.27
N ARG A 267 -12.30 -5.81 -18.48
CA ARG A 267 -12.96 -7.08 -18.08
C ARG A 267 -13.11 -7.18 -16.56
N ALA A 268 -12.12 -6.74 -15.79
CA ALA A 268 -12.15 -6.79 -14.34
C ALA A 268 -13.25 -5.91 -13.71
N ARG A 269 -13.64 -4.80 -14.37
CA ARG A 269 -14.76 -3.94 -13.92
C ARG A 269 -16.09 -4.69 -13.85
N VAL A 270 -16.32 -5.61 -14.78
CA VAL A 270 -17.56 -6.39 -14.90
C VAL A 270 -17.39 -7.82 -14.37
N PHE A 271 -16.23 -8.17 -13.81
CA PHE A 271 -15.99 -9.49 -13.26
C PHE A 271 -16.86 -9.74 -12.01
N PRO A 272 -17.72 -10.76 -11.99
CA PRO A 272 -18.72 -10.92 -10.93
C PRO A 272 -18.06 -11.23 -9.59
N SER A 273 -18.47 -10.53 -8.52
CA SER A 273 -17.94 -10.80 -7.17
C SER A 273 -18.31 -12.18 -6.62
N SER A 274 -19.32 -12.84 -7.19
CA SER A 274 -19.65 -14.24 -6.90
C SER A 274 -18.58 -15.23 -7.40
N GLN A 275 -17.72 -14.83 -8.33
CA GLN A 275 -16.64 -15.65 -8.88
C GLN A 275 -15.27 -15.35 -8.26
N TYR A 276 -15.23 -14.52 -7.21
CA TYR A 276 -13.99 -14.25 -6.48
C TYR A 276 -13.57 -15.51 -5.73
N ASP A 277 -12.32 -15.94 -5.93
CA ASP A 277 -11.70 -16.96 -5.10
C ASP A 277 -11.43 -16.35 -3.73
N MET A 278 -12.33 -16.63 -2.79
CA MET A 278 -12.25 -16.06 -1.45
C MET A 278 -11.18 -16.70 -0.60
N GLU A 279 -10.72 -17.92 -0.89
CA GLU A 279 -9.61 -18.55 -0.16
C GLU A 279 -8.33 -17.76 -0.40
N ARG A 280 -8.04 -17.41 -1.66
CA ARG A 280 -6.91 -16.53 -2.01
C ARG A 280 -7.02 -15.15 -1.36
N ILE A 281 -8.19 -14.50 -1.43
CA ILE A 281 -8.37 -13.17 -0.82
C ILE A 281 -8.19 -13.20 0.70
N LEU A 282 -8.73 -14.21 1.37
CA LEU A 282 -8.56 -14.39 2.82
C LEU A 282 -7.10 -14.67 3.18
N GLY A 283 -6.39 -15.48 2.40
CA GLY A 283 -4.96 -15.72 2.58
C GLY A 283 -4.12 -14.45 2.39
N ILE A 284 -4.42 -13.62 1.39
CA ILE A 284 -3.79 -12.28 1.24
C ILE A 284 -4.05 -11.42 2.48
N ARG A 285 -5.29 -11.40 3.00
CA ARG A 285 -5.65 -10.64 4.20
C ARG A 285 -4.90 -11.13 5.45
N GLN A 286 -4.75 -12.44 5.60
CA GLN A 286 -3.96 -13.05 6.67
C GLN A 286 -2.47 -12.71 6.55
N ALA A 287 -1.90 -12.76 5.34
CA ALA A 287 -0.52 -12.39 5.06
C ALA A 287 -0.23 -10.91 5.40
N VAL A 288 -1.12 -10.00 4.98
CA VAL A 288 -1.02 -8.58 5.35
C VAL A 288 -1.09 -8.38 6.87
N THR A 289 -1.99 -9.10 7.55
CA THR A 289 -2.13 -9.04 9.00
C THR A 289 -0.88 -9.56 9.72
N ARG A 290 -0.30 -10.66 9.23
CA ARG A 290 0.95 -11.23 9.76
C ARG A 290 2.11 -10.25 9.60
N LEU A 291 2.27 -9.65 8.42
CA LEU A 291 3.26 -8.61 8.15
C LEU A 291 3.09 -7.40 9.07
N ALA A 292 1.87 -6.87 9.20
CA ALA A 292 1.58 -5.71 10.04
C ALA A 292 1.90 -5.95 11.53
N ARG A 293 1.65 -7.16 12.03
CA ARG A 293 1.91 -7.55 13.42
C ARG A 293 3.40 -7.80 13.69
N LYS A 294 4.09 -8.49 12.78
CA LYS A 294 5.45 -9.01 13.00
C LYS A 294 6.55 -8.04 12.53
N SER A 295 6.30 -7.14 11.57
CA SER A 295 7.28 -6.13 11.16
C SER A 295 6.67 -4.78 10.78
N ARG A 296 6.78 -3.81 11.69
CA ARG A 296 6.31 -2.43 11.44
C ARG A 296 7.10 -1.73 10.32
N SER A 297 8.40 -2.02 10.18
CA SER A 297 9.24 -1.41 9.14
C SER A 297 8.92 -1.98 7.76
N PHE A 298 8.84 -3.31 7.61
CA PHE A 298 8.48 -3.92 6.33
C PHE A 298 7.02 -3.71 5.96
N HIS A 299 6.10 -3.61 6.93
CA HIS A 299 4.70 -3.26 6.64
C HIS A 299 4.58 -1.85 6.04
N LEU A 300 5.35 -0.88 6.54
CA LEU A 300 5.38 0.45 5.94
C LEU A 300 6.07 0.41 4.58
N ALA A 301 7.21 -0.25 4.45
CA ALA A 301 7.92 -0.35 3.18
C ALA A 301 7.10 -1.08 2.10
N SER A 302 6.30 -2.09 2.46
CA SER A 302 5.46 -2.80 1.50
C SER A 302 4.42 -1.88 0.84
N SER A 303 4.03 -0.78 1.49
CA SER A 303 3.06 0.18 0.93
C SER A 303 3.49 0.84 -0.37
N VAL A 304 4.79 0.92 -0.64
CA VAL A 304 5.32 1.60 -1.83
C VAL A 304 5.50 0.65 -3.01
N PHE A 305 5.38 -0.67 -2.79
CA PHE A 305 5.41 -1.65 -3.88
C PHE A 305 4.08 -1.66 -4.66
N PRO A 306 4.12 -1.80 -5.99
CA PRO A 306 2.91 -1.86 -6.80
C PRO A 306 2.35 -3.29 -6.96
N GLY A 307 1.03 -3.36 -7.15
CA GLY A 307 0.28 -4.50 -7.72
C GLY A 307 0.68 -5.90 -7.23
N ARG A 308 0.86 -6.83 -8.19
CA ARG A 308 1.18 -8.25 -7.92
C ARG A 308 2.48 -8.46 -7.17
N LEU A 309 3.51 -7.67 -7.49
CA LEU A 309 4.79 -7.75 -6.77
C LEU A 309 4.60 -7.51 -5.26
N ARG A 310 3.77 -6.54 -4.88
CA ARG A 310 3.44 -6.30 -3.46
C ARG A 310 2.72 -7.49 -2.83
N ILE A 311 1.78 -8.11 -3.55
CA ILE A 311 1.06 -9.30 -3.08
C ILE A 311 2.06 -10.45 -2.84
N ASP A 312 2.87 -10.79 -3.84
CA ASP A 312 3.76 -11.95 -3.77
C ASP A 312 4.90 -11.76 -2.77
N LEU A 313 5.44 -10.54 -2.61
CA LEU A 313 6.39 -10.23 -1.52
C LEU A 313 5.74 -10.39 -0.14
N THR A 314 4.47 -10.00 -0.01
CA THR A 314 3.71 -10.16 1.25
C THR A 314 3.44 -11.64 1.54
N LEU A 315 3.14 -12.44 0.52
CA LEU A 315 2.93 -13.89 0.63
C LEU A 315 4.25 -14.61 0.95
N LEU A 316 5.36 -14.25 0.31
CA LEU A 316 6.70 -14.76 0.63
C LEU A 316 7.07 -14.46 2.09
N TYR A 317 6.91 -13.20 2.54
CA TYR A 317 7.14 -12.84 3.95
C TYR A 317 6.25 -13.68 4.88
N SER A 318 4.99 -13.87 4.50
CA SER A 318 4.01 -14.64 5.27
C SER A 318 4.41 -16.11 5.43
N TYR A 319 4.96 -16.72 4.38
CA TYR A 319 5.54 -18.08 4.42
C TYR A 319 6.77 -18.14 5.30
N CYS A 320 7.76 -17.27 5.09
CA CYS A 320 8.99 -17.25 5.89
C CYS A 320 8.67 -17.07 7.38
N ARG A 321 7.74 -16.16 7.72
CA ARG A 321 7.36 -15.92 9.11
C ARG A 321 6.55 -17.07 9.70
N LEU A 322 5.73 -17.75 8.91
CA LEU A 322 5.04 -18.96 9.37
C LEU A 322 6.03 -20.07 9.69
N ALA A 323 7.01 -20.30 8.80
CA ALA A 323 8.01 -21.34 8.99
C ALA A 323 8.85 -21.08 10.25
N ASP A 324 9.27 -19.83 10.45
CA ASP A 324 9.95 -19.34 11.65
C ASP A 324 9.09 -19.55 12.92
N ASP A 325 7.82 -19.11 12.92
CA ASP A 325 6.90 -19.29 14.06
C ASP A 325 6.66 -20.78 14.39
N LEU A 326 6.53 -21.68 13.39
CA LEU A 326 6.36 -23.12 13.63
C LEU A 326 7.56 -23.76 14.34
N VAL A 327 8.77 -23.30 14.04
CA VAL A 327 10.00 -23.82 14.66
C VAL A 327 10.23 -23.18 16.03
N ASP A 328 10.05 -21.87 16.14
CA ASP A 328 10.29 -21.12 17.39
C ASP A 328 9.25 -21.40 18.48
N ASP A 329 7.98 -21.63 18.11
CA ASP A 329 6.90 -21.88 19.06
C ASP A 329 6.72 -23.37 19.40
N ALA A 330 7.58 -24.26 18.88
CA ALA A 330 7.55 -25.70 19.17
C ALA A 330 7.88 -25.98 20.65
N GLU A 331 7.20 -26.94 21.26
CA GLU A 331 7.39 -27.26 22.68
C GLU A 331 8.69 -28.03 22.94
N THR A 332 9.15 -28.78 21.93
CA THR A 332 10.34 -29.63 22.04
C THR A 332 11.24 -29.53 20.80
N PRO A 333 12.56 -29.79 20.94
CA PRO A 333 13.47 -29.84 19.78
C PRO A 333 13.05 -30.88 18.73
N ASP A 334 12.49 -32.03 19.15
CA ASP A 334 12.01 -33.07 18.24
C ASP A 334 10.79 -32.61 17.42
N GLU A 335 9.89 -31.86 18.05
CA GLU A 335 8.76 -31.23 17.36
C GLU A 335 9.26 -30.19 16.33
N ALA A 336 10.21 -29.35 16.72
CA ALA A 336 10.80 -28.35 15.84
C ALA A 336 11.50 -29.00 14.62
N ALA A 337 12.27 -30.07 14.85
CA ALA A 337 12.88 -30.87 13.78
C ALA A 337 11.84 -31.54 12.86
N SER A 338 10.72 -31.99 13.42
CA SER A 338 9.58 -32.50 12.67
C SER A 338 8.96 -31.41 11.78
N TRP A 339 8.80 -30.18 12.28
CA TRP A 339 8.31 -29.06 11.48
C TRP A 339 9.23 -28.72 10.30
N ILE A 340 10.55 -28.69 10.51
CA ILE A 340 11.54 -28.49 9.45
C ILE A 340 11.42 -29.60 8.40
N SER A 341 11.32 -30.86 8.82
CA SER A 341 11.17 -32.01 7.92
C SER A 341 9.87 -31.95 7.10
N LYS A 342 8.76 -31.56 7.73
CA LYS A 342 7.47 -31.37 7.06
C LYS A 342 7.53 -30.22 6.05
N LEU A 343 8.19 -29.11 6.39
CA LEU A 343 8.38 -27.97 5.49
C LEU A 343 9.23 -28.36 4.27
N ASP A 344 10.34 -29.07 4.46
CA ASP A 344 11.17 -29.53 3.34
C ASP A 344 10.42 -30.54 2.46
N ARG A 345 9.62 -31.43 3.08
CA ARG A 345 8.75 -32.34 2.34
C ARG A 345 7.70 -31.59 1.52
N HIS A 346 7.06 -30.58 2.09
CA HIS A 346 6.10 -29.73 1.40
C HIS A 346 6.76 -28.99 0.22
N LEU A 347 7.94 -28.38 0.42
CA LEU A 347 8.71 -27.78 -0.66
C LEU A 347 9.07 -28.81 -1.74
N SER A 348 9.54 -29.99 -1.36
CA SER A 348 9.86 -31.06 -2.32
C SER A 348 8.66 -31.48 -3.16
N LEU A 349 7.44 -31.46 -2.60
CA LEU A 349 6.20 -31.73 -3.34
C LEU A 349 5.83 -30.56 -4.27
N LEU A 350 5.97 -29.31 -3.80
CA LEU A 350 5.71 -28.11 -4.59
C LEU A 350 6.60 -28.00 -5.83
N TYR A 351 7.87 -28.43 -5.74
CA TYR A 351 8.86 -28.31 -6.81
C TYR A 351 9.07 -29.62 -7.61
N LYS A 352 8.29 -30.68 -7.35
CA LYS A 352 8.47 -32.00 -8.01
C LYS A 352 8.14 -31.98 -9.50
N ASP A 353 7.23 -31.10 -9.92
CA ASP A 353 6.87 -30.91 -11.33
C ASP A 353 6.42 -29.45 -11.56
N PRO A 354 7.19 -28.65 -12.31
CA PRO A 354 6.82 -27.27 -12.66
C PRO A 354 5.63 -27.15 -13.62
N ASP A 355 5.37 -28.18 -14.43
CA ASP A 355 4.38 -28.17 -15.52
C ASP A 355 3.12 -29.02 -15.21
N ALA A 356 3.19 -29.96 -14.28
CA ALA A 356 2.05 -30.76 -13.85
C ALA A 356 1.34 -30.17 -12.61
N THR A 357 0.06 -30.52 -12.50
CA THR A 357 -0.83 -30.40 -11.34
C THR A 357 -0.22 -31.00 -10.05
N SER A 358 0.84 -30.40 -9.52
CA SER A 358 1.55 -30.76 -8.29
C SER A 358 1.04 -29.98 -7.07
N ALA A 359 0.36 -28.85 -7.30
CA ALA A 359 -0.38 -28.11 -6.27
C ALA A 359 -1.38 -28.97 -5.47
N PRO A 360 -2.16 -29.90 -6.06
CA PRO A 360 -3.04 -30.79 -5.31
C PRO A 360 -2.32 -31.69 -4.29
N LEU A 361 -1.11 -32.19 -4.62
CA LEU A 361 -0.37 -33.07 -3.71
C LEU A 361 0.28 -32.30 -2.56
N ALA A 362 0.85 -31.13 -2.84
CA ALA A 362 1.40 -30.26 -1.82
C ALA A 362 0.31 -29.72 -0.89
N ALA A 363 -0.81 -29.23 -1.43
CA ALA A 363 -1.95 -28.75 -0.65
C ALA A 363 -2.58 -29.86 0.20
N LYS A 364 -2.76 -31.07 -0.37
CA LYS A 364 -3.22 -32.24 0.41
C LYS A 364 -2.27 -32.57 1.54
N TYR A 365 -0.96 -32.63 1.27
CA TYR A 365 0.04 -32.87 2.30
C TYR A 365 0.00 -31.79 3.38
N ALA A 366 -0.16 -30.52 3.01
CA ALA A 366 -0.30 -29.41 3.95
C ALA A 366 -1.51 -29.60 4.87
N ALA A 367 -2.69 -29.86 4.29
CA ALA A 367 -3.93 -30.10 5.03
C ALA A 367 -3.83 -31.27 6.03
N ASP A 368 -3.10 -32.33 5.66
CA ASP A 368 -2.94 -33.52 6.50
C ASP A 368 -1.90 -33.33 7.64
N ASN A 369 -0.94 -32.40 7.51
CA ASN A 369 0.26 -32.36 8.36
C ASN A 369 0.49 -31.04 9.12
N PHE A 370 -0.20 -29.96 8.75
CA PHE A 370 -0.04 -28.62 9.31
C PHE A 370 -1.35 -28.11 9.93
N PRO A 371 -1.28 -27.21 10.92
CA PRO A 371 -2.48 -26.58 11.47
C PRO A 371 -3.19 -25.71 10.43
N GLU A 372 -4.50 -25.52 10.58
CA GLU A 372 -5.32 -24.71 9.66
C GLU A 372 -4.78 -23.28 9.47
N SER A 373 -4.19 -22.70 10.53
CA SER A 373 -3.59 -21.37 10.52
C SER A 373 -2.36 -21.23 9.60
N ALA A 374 -1.76 -22.35 9.19
CA ALA A 374 -0.59 -22.42 8.33
C ALA A 374 -0.94 -22.52 6.83
N LEU A 375 -2.08 -23.14 6.51
CA LEU A 375 -2.42 -23.59 5.14
C LEU A 375 -2.34 -22.47 4.11
N SER A 376 -2.94 -21.31 4.40
CA SER A 376 -2.95 -20.19 3.46
C SER A 376 -1.55 -19.65 3.11
N ALA A 377 -0.57 -19.73 4.01
CA ALA A 377 0.79 -19.28 3.73
C ALA A 377 1.59 -20.34 2.96
N LEU A 378 1.25 -21.61 3.13
CA LEU A 378 1.85 -22.72 2.39
C LEU A 378 1.31 -22.75 0.94
N ASP A 379 -0.01 -22.67 0.78
CA ASP A 379 -0.70 -22.78 -0.50
C ASP A 379 -0.48 -21.56 -1.40
N LEU A 380 -0.35 -20.36 -0.82
CA LEU A 380 -0.16 -19.12 -1.57
C LEU A 380 1.31 -18.71 -1.72
N LEU A 381 2.26 -19.53 -1.31
CA LEU A 381 3.68 -19.30 -1.59
C LEU A 381 3.88 -19.18 -3.11
N PRO A 382 4.47 -18.10 -3.65
CA PRO A 382 4.70 -17.94 -5.09
C PRO A 382 5.87 -18.80 -5.60
N SER A 383 5.82 -20.12 -5.38
CA SER A 383 6.88 -21.08 -5.69
C SER A 383 7.18 -21.21 -7.17
N SER A 384 6.21 -20.96 -8.05
CA SER A 384 6.43 -20.94 -9.51
C SER A 384 7.33 -19.78 -9.97
N LEU A 385 7.51 -18.75 -9.14
CA LEU A 385 8.27 -17.55 -9.46
C LEU A 385 9.67 -17.53 -8.82
N ILE A 386 9.92 -18.38 -7.83
CA ILE A 386 11.12 -18.38 -7.00
C ILE A 386 11.79 -19.77 -7.11
N PRO A 387 13.12 -19.87 -7.22
CA PRO A 387 13.82 -21.15 -7.11
C PRO A 387 13.63 -21.80 -5.73
N ARG A 388 13.77 -23.13 -5.64
CA ARG A 388 13.64 -23.87 -4.37
C ARG A 388 14.77 -23.55 -3.42
N GLU A 389 15.97 -23.34 -3.94
CA GLU A 389 17.23 -23.29 -3.21
C GLU A 389 17.22 -22.27 -2.06
N PRO A 390 16.79 -21.00 -2.24
CA PRO A 390 16.70 -20.06 -1.13
C PRO A 390 15.79 -20.53 0.02
N LEU A 391 14.65 -21.15 -0.29
CA LEU A 391 13.71 -21.65 0.72
C LEU A 391 14.28 -22.87 1.45
N ALA A 392 14.97 -23.76 0.74
CA ALA A 392 15.64 -24.91 1.34
C ALA A 392 16.83 -24.50 2.23
N GLU A 393 17.62 -23.49 1.81
CA GLU A 393 18.69 -22.92 2.63
C GLU A 393 18.15 -22.24 3.91
N LEU A 394 16.98 -21.60 3.85
CA LEU A 394 16.30 -21.05 5.03
C LEU A 394 16.00 -22.14 6.07
N LEU A 395 15.52 -23.31 5.63
CA LEU A 395 15.27 -24.44 6.54
C LEU A 395 16.55 -24.93 7.24
N LYS A 396 17.69 -24.92 6.54
CA LYS A 396 19.01 -25.20 7.16
C LYS A 396 19.43 -24.14 8.18
N GLY A 397 18.88 -22.94 8.11
CA GLY A 397 19.06 -21.91 9.13
C GLY A 397 18.34 -22.29 10.41
N PHE A 398 17.09 -22.75 10.29
CA PHE A 398 16.33 -23.26 11.43
C PHE A 398 16.98 -24.48 12.10
N GLU A 399 17.64 -25.36 11.34
CA GLU A 399 18.44 -26.47 11.90
C GLU A 399 19.59 -25.95 12.79
N MET A 400 20.21 -24.81 12.44
CA MET A 400 21.21 -24.17 13.31
C MET A 400 20.58 -23.65 14.59
N ASP A 401 19.36 -23.09 14.52
CA ASP A 401 18.63 -22.62 15.70
C ASP A 401 18.31 -23.76 16.68
N LEU A 402 18.07 -24.99 16.19
CA LEU A 402 17.87 -26.18 17.04
C LEU A 402 19.13 -26.60 17.81
N SER A 403 20.30 -26.15 17.39
CA SER A 403 21.56 -26.48 18.07
C SER A 403 21.79 -25.64 19.33
N PHE A 404 20.99 -24.59 19.57
CA PHE A 404 21.03 -23.84 20.82
C PHE A 404 20.47 -24.68 21.98
N SER A 405 21.22 -24.74 23.07
CA SER A 405 20.77 -25.34 24.32
C SER A 405 21.26 -24.50 25.50
N LYS A 406 20.91 -24.86 26.74
CA LYS A 406 21.43 -24.18 27.94
C LYS A 406 22.97 -24.18 28.02
N ASP A 407 23.62 -25.14 27.36
CA ASP A 407 25.06 -25.37 27.41
C ASP A 407 25.74 -25.33 26.03
N THR A 408 24.99 -25.19 24.94
CA THR A 408 25.50 -25.21 23.56
C THR A 408 25.20 -23.90 22.84
N PHE A 409 26.24 -23.28 22.29
CA PHE A 409 26.16 -22.03 21.53
C PHE A 409 26.81 -22.23 20.15
N PRO A 410 26.05 -22.43 19.08
CA PRO A 410 26.57 -22.82 17.76
C PRO A 410 27.31 -21.70 17.02
N ILE A 411 27.20 -20.44 17.45
CA ILE A 411 27.92 -19.31 16.85
C ILE A 411 29.27 -19.13 17.54
N THR A 412 30.28 -19.85 17.06
CA THR A 412 31.60 -19.87 17.69
C THR A 412 32.49 -18.74 17.20
N ASP A 413 32.42 -18.44 15.91
CA ASP A 413 33.24 -17.45 15.22
C ASP A 413 32.41 -16.56 14.26
N PRO A 414 33.01 -15.51 13.68
CA PRO A 414 32.31 -14.63 12.75
C PRO A 414 31.82 -15.33 11.49
N GLU A 415 32.49 -16.39 11.06
CA GLU A 415 32.12 -17.21 9.90
C GLU A 415 30.81 -17.98 10.19
N ASP A 416 30.62 -18.52 11.39
CA ASP A 416 29.35 -19.11 11.83
C ASP A 416 28.21 -18.08 11.83
N LEU A 417 28.48 -16.86 12.29
CA LEU A 417 27.51 -15.76 12.29
C LEU A 417 27.11 -15.37 10.86
N GLU A 418 28.08 -15.26 9.96
CA GLU A 418 27.86 -14.99 8.54
C GLU A 418 27.08 -16.14 7.88
N LEU A 419 27.40 -17.39 8.18
CA LEU A 419 26.68 -18.56 7.66
C LEU A 419 25.23 -18.59 8.14
N TYR A 420 25.00 -18.33 9.43
CA TYR A 420 23.65 -18.22 9.98
C TYR A 420 22.85 -17.14 9.26
N ALA A 421 23.41 -15.92 9.18
CA ALA A 421 22.78 -14.79 8.50
C ALA A 421 22.57 -15.03 6.99
N ALA A 422 23.47 -15.78 6.35
CA ALA A 422 23.32 -16.20 4.97
C ALA A 422 22.06 -17.07 4.80
N ARG A 423 21.86 -18.05 5.67
CA ARG A 423 20.72 -18.97 5.61
C ARG A 423 19.39 -18.31 5.94
N VAL A 424 19.31 -17.49 7.00
CA VAL A 424 18.01 -16.97 7.48
C VAL A 424 17.57 -15.66 6.83
N ALA A 425 18.46 -14.93 6.16
CA ALA A 425 18.12 -13.62 5.58
C ALA A 425 18.65 -13.38 4.17
N SER A 426 19.86 -13.83 3.84
CA SER A 426 20.42 -13.62 2.49
C SER A 426 19.65 -14.38 1.43
N THR A 427 19.20 -15.59 1.76
CA THR A 427 18.26 -16.40 0.98
C THR A 427 16.95 -15.66 0.70
N VAL A 428 16.37 -15.03 1.72
CA VAL A 428 15.13 -14.24 1.61
C VAL A 428 15.36 -13.01 0.73
N GLY A 429 16.50 -12.33 0.87
CA GLY A 429 16.91 -11.23 -0.01
C GLY A 429 16.96 -11.66 -1.48
N GLN A 430 17.57 -12.82 -1.76
CA GLN A 430 17.60 -13.41 -3.09
C GLN A 430 16.18 -13.73 -3.59
N ALA A 431 15.33 -14.38 -2.78
CA ALA A 431 13.96 -14.72 -3.16
C ALA A 431 13.10 -13.48 -3.49
N CYS A 432 13.27 -12.38 -2.73
CA CYS A 432 12.65 -11.10 -3.04
C CYS A 432 13.12 -10.55 -4.40
N LEU A 433 14.41 -10.66 -4.73
CA LEU A 433 14.94 -10.22 -6.01
C LEU A 433 14.42 -11.08 -7.18
N GLU A 434 14.24 -12.39 -7.00
CA GLU A 434 13.64 -13.24 -8.03
C GLU A 434 12.21 -12.79 -8.35
N LEU A 435 11.41 -12.48 -7.34
CA LEU A 435 10.08 -11.89 -7.57
C LEU A 435 10.15 -10.57 -8.35
N VAL A 436 11.14 -9.72 -8.07
CA VAL A 436 11.37 -8.49 -8.85
C VAL A 436 11.68 -8.82 -10.31
N PHE A 437 12.57 -9.78 -10.59
CA PHE A 437 12.89 -10.18 -11.96
C PHE A 437 11.70 -10.81 -12.69
N ARG A 438 10.80 -11.51 -11.99
CA ARG A 438 9.59 -12.08 -12.61
C ARG A 438 8.50 -11.05 -12.89
N HIS A 439 8.35 -10.05 -12.03
CA HIS A 439 7.27 -9.06 -12.15
C HIS A 439 7.65 -7.80 -12.93
N CYS A 440 8.95 -7.47 -13.01
CA CYS A 440 9.42 -6.26 -13.67
C CYS A 440 10.11 -6.58 -14.99
N GLN A 441 9.86 -5.76 -16.01
CA GLN A 441 10.57 -5.88 -17.28
C GLN A 441 12.03 -5.45 -17.11
N HIS A 442 12.96 -6.28 -17.57
CA HIS A 442 14.38 -5.94 -17.57
C HIS A 442 15.12 -6.60 -18.74
N ASN A 443 16.15 -5.92 -19.23
CA ASN A 443 17.08 -6.43 -20.25
C ASN A 443 18.47 -6.71 -19.67
N LEU A 444 18.54 -7.03 -18.37
CA LEU A 444 19.79 -7.32 -17.68
C LEU A 444 20.39 -8.65 -18.18
N PRO A 445 21.66 -8.67 -18.61
CA PRO A 445 22.34 -9.90 -18.99
C PRO A 445 22.55 -10.82 -17.77
N ASP A 446 22.71 -12.12 -18.00
CA ASP A 446 22.77 -13.14 -16.94
C ASP A 446 23.84 -12.85 -15.88
N TYR A 447 25.01 -12.34 -16.28
CA TYR A 447 26.08 -11.98 -15.35
C TYR A 447 25.67 -10.83 -14.41
N MET A 448 24.87 -9.86 -14.88
CA MET A 448 24.33 -8.77 -14.04
C MET A 448 23.23 -9.28 -13.11
N GLN A 449 22.41 -10.22 -13.57
CA GLN A 449 21.42 -10.86 -12.70
C GLN A 449 22.10 -11.67 -11.59
N ALA A 450 23.14 -12.44 -11.92
CA ALA A 450 23.95 -13.16 -10.93
C ALA A 450 24.63 -12.21 -9.94
N TYR A 451 25.18 -11.10 -10.42
CA TYR A 451 25.75 -10.05 -9.58
C TYR A 451 24.70 -9.45 -8.62
N LEU A 452 23.48 -9.18 -9.11
CA LEU A 452 22.40 -8.66 -8.27
C LEU A 452 21.89 -9.70 -7.26
N ARG A 453 21.85 -10.98 -7.61
CA ARG A 453 21.55 -12.05 -6.63
C ARG A 453 22.57 -12.04 -5.50
N ASN A 454 23.86 -11.94 -5.81
CA ASN A 454 24.89 -11.81 -4.79
C ASN A 454 24.71 -10.53 -3.96
N THR A 455 24.40 -9.40 -4.62
CA THR A 455 24.10 -8.12 -3.94
C THR A 455 22.92 -8.27 -2.97
N ALA A 456 21.84 -8.93 -3.37
CA ALA A 456 20.68 -9.16 -2.53
C ALA A 456 21.01 -10.07 -1.33
N ARG A 457 21.89 -11.07 -1.53
CA ARG A 457 22.43 -11.88 -0.44
C ARG A 457 23.24 -11.03 0.55
N GLN A 458 24.18 -10.22 0.05
CA GLN A 458 24.97 -9.30 0.89
C GLN A 458 24.08 -8.33 1.68
N MET A 459 23.04 -7.78 1.06
CA MET A 459 22.07 -6.94 1.76
C MET A 459 21.31 -7.72 2.85
N GLY A 460 20.99 -8.99 2.62
CA GLY A 460 20.39 -9.85 3.64
C GLY A 460 21.29 -10.05 4.87
N LEU A 461 22.61 -10.19 4.68
CA LEU A 461 23.57 -10.20 5.80
C LEU A 461 23.49 -8.91 6.62
N ALA A 462 23.54 -7.76 5.95
CA ALA A 462 23.45 -6.46 6.60
C ALA A 462 22.17 -6.34 7.47
N LEU A 463 21.01 -6.70 6.91
CA LEU A 463 19.74 -6.62 7.62
C LEU A 463 19.69 -7.59 8.81
N GLN A 464 20.25 -8.79 8.69
CA GLN A 464 20.25 -9.76 9.77
C GLN A 464 21.23 -9.38 10.89
N PHE A 465 22.37 -8.79 10.56
CA PHE A 465 23.28 -8.27 11.58
C PHE A 465 22.65 -7.12 12.37
N VAL A 466 21.88 -6.24 11.70
CA VAL A 466 21.06 -5.23 12.41
C VAL A 466 20.00 -5.90 13.29
N ASN A 467 19.38 -7.00 12.83
CA ASN A 467 18.39 -7.76 13.58
C ASN A 467 19.00 -8.34 14.88
N ILE A 468 20.11 -9.07 14.76
CA ILE A 468 20.86 -9.65 15.88
C ILE A 468 21.32 -8.56 16.86
N ALA A 469 21.89 -7.46 16.34
CA ALA A 469 22.33 -6.36 17.19
C ALA A 469 21.17 -5.66 17.93
N ARG A 470 19.97 -5.65 17.35
CA ARG A 470 18.76 -5.09 17.96
C ARG A 470 18.21 -5.99 19.08
N ASP A 471 18.22 -7.30 18.87
CA ASP A 471 17.43 -8.24 19.66
C ASP A 471 18.23 -9.05 20.69
N ILE A 472 19.51 -8.74 20.94
CA ILE A 472 20.37 -9.43 21.95
C ILE A 472 19.65 -9.74 23.27
N ALA A 473 18.94 -8.75 23.84
CA ALA A 473 18.24 -8.92 25.11
C ALA A 473 16.94 -9.73 25.02
N VAL A 474 16.34 -9.81 23.83
CA VAL A 474 15.16 -10.64 23.55
C VAL A 474 15.60 -12.08 23.32
N ASP A 475 16.66 -12.28 22.53
CA ASP A 475 17.22 -13.61 22.22
C ASP A 475 17.75 -14.28 23.50
N ALA A 476 18.40 -13.51 24.38
CA ALA A 476 18.86 -14.00 25.68
C ALA A 476 17.72 -14.56 26.55
N LYS A 477 16.50 -14.02 26.47
CA LYS A 477 15.35 -14.51 27.27
C LYS A 477 14.89 -15.90 26.85
N ILE A 478 15.11 -16.26 25.59
CA ILE A 478 14.81 -17.60 25.06
C ILE A 478 16.06 -18.49 25.02
N GLY A 479 17.15 -18.08 25.67
CA GLY A 479 18.38 -18.86 25.79
C GLY A 479 19.28 -18.85 24.56
N ARG A 480 19.05 -17.95 23.59
CA ARG A 480 19.85 -17.85 22.37
C ARG A 480 20.88 -16.72 22.47
N VAL A 481 22.09 -16.97 21.98
CA VAL A 481 23.18 -15.98 21.89
C VAL A 481 23.83 -16.08 20.51
N TYR A 482 23.47 -15.15 19.62
CA TYR A 482 24.03 -15.08 18.26
C TYR A 482 25.37 -14.31 18.18
N LEU A 483 25.87 -13.82 19.32
CA LEU A 483 27.16 -13.13 19.38
C LEU A 483 28.28 -14.17 19.27
N PRO A 484 29.26 -14.01 18.36
CA PRO A 484 30.37 -14.95 18.25
C PRO A 484 31.09 -15.15 19.57
N THR A 485 31.24 -16.41 19.96
CA THR A 485 31.91 -16.78 21.22
C THR A 485 33.37 -16.29 21.26
N SER A 486 34.06 -16.32 20.13
CA SER A 486 35.41 -15.75 19.98
C SER A 486 35.47 -14.26 20.33
N TRP A 487 34.51 -13.46 19.86
CA TRP A 487 34.43 -12.02 20.18
C TRP A 487 34.03 -11.76 21.63
N LEU A 488 33.17 -12.58 22.21
CA LEU A 488 32.84 -12.47 23.64
C LEU A 488 34.06 -12.74 24.52
N LYS A 489 34.91 -13.72 24.17
CA LYS A 489 36.13 -14.03 24.90
C LYS A 489 37.12 -12.88 24.91
N GLU A 490 37.23 -12.13 23.81
CA GLU A 490 38.07 -10.91 23.74
C GLU A 490 37.64 -9.86 24.79
N GLU A 491 36.35 -9.83 25.11
CA GLU A 491 35.75 -8.97 26.16
C GLU A 491 35.72 -9.63 27.55
N GLY A 492 36.33 -10.82 27.71
CA GLY A 492 36.31 -11.56 28.97
C GLY A 492 34.96 -12.19 29.33
N LEU A 493 34.06 -12.35 28.36
CA LEU A 493 32.71 -12.88 28.53
C LEU A 493 32.55 -14.28 27.92
N THR A 494 31.58 -15.00 28.44
CA THR A 494 31.00 -16.21 27.85
C THR A 494 29.58 -15.94 27.37
N PRO A 495 29.01 -16.79 26.49
CA PRO A 495 27.60 -16.67 26.12
C PRO A 495 26.65 -16.69 27.34
N LYS A 496 26.98 -17.45 28.39
CA LYS A 496 26.18 -17.49 29.64
C LYS A 496 26.17 -16.14 30.37
N ASP A 497 27.24 -15.37 30.28
CA ASP A 497 27.28 -14.01 30.84
C ASP A 497 26.36 -13.06 30.06
N VAL A 498 26.24 -13.24 28.74
CA VAL A 498 25.28 -12.50 27.91
C VAL A 498 23.84 -12.87 28.26
N LEU A 499 23.56 -14.16 28.51
CA LEU A 499 22.24 -14.59 28.98
C LEU A 499 21.87 -13.93 30.32
N ALA A 500 22.82 -13.87 31.25
CA ALA A 500 22.61 -13.28 32.58
C ALA A 500 22.52 -11.75 32.54
N ASN A 501 23.35 -11.09 31.71
CA ASN A 501 23.38 -9.64 31.57
C ASN A 501 23.62 -9.21 30.10
N PRO A 502 22.55 -9.19 29.28
CA PRO A 502 22.67 -8.85 27.85
C PRO A 502 22.99 -7.38 27.57
N ASN A 503 22.99 -6.54 28.62
CA ASN A 503 23.30 -5.12 28.56
C ASN A 503 24.67 -4.79 29.16
N SER A 504 25.52 -5.80 29.41
CA SER A 504 26.91 -5.59 29.83
C SER A 504 27.69 -4.77 28.79
N GLU A 505 28.73 -4.06 29.26
CA GLU A 505 29.57 -3.24 28.39
C GLU A 505 30.25 -4.07 27.28
N GLY A 506 30.76 -5.27 27.62
CA GLY A 506 31.35 -6.20 26.65
C GLY A 506 30.33 -6.68 25.60
N ALA A 507 29.10 -7.01 25.98
CA ALA A 507 28.04 -7.31 25.00
C ALA A 507 27.74 -6.09 24.10
N GLY A 508 27.84 -4.87 24.64
CA GLY A 508 27.76 -3.62 23.90
C GLY A 508 28.91 -3.41 22.90
N ASN A 509 30.15 -3.76 23.27
CA ASN A 509 31.31 -3.76 22.37
C ASN A 509 31.09 -4.70 21.18
N VAL A 510 30.68 -5.94 21.46
CA VAL A 510 30.39 -6.93 20.41
C VAL A 510 29.22 -6.48 19.51
N ARG A 511 28.16 -5.90 20.10
CA ARG A 511 27.05 -5.29 19.34
C ARG A 511 27.54 -4.23 18.36
N ARG A 512 28.43 -3.33 18.78
CA ARG A 512 29.03 -2.31 17.90
C ARG A 512 29.82 -2.93 16.76
N ARG A 513 30.56 -4.01 17.02
CA ARG A 513 31.30 -4.76 15.99
C ARG A 513 30.38 -5.43 14.97
N ILE A 514 29.27 -6.05 15.41
CA ILE A 514 28.23 -6.60 14.52
C ILE A 514 27.60 -5.48 13.67
N LEU A 515 27.26 -4.34 14.27
CA LEU A 515 26.73 -3.19 13.54
C LEU A 515 27.72 -2.64 12.51
N ALA A 516 29.02 -2.57 12.83
CA ALA A 516 30.05 -2.17 11.88
C ALA A 516 30.04 -3.09 10.64
N LYS A 517 30.09 -4.42 10.85
CA LYS A 517 29.95 -5.39 9.74
C LYS A 517 28.65 -5.21 8.95
N ALA A 518 27.54 -4.92 9.63
CA ALA A 518 26.26 -4.67 8.95
C ALA A 518 26.35 -3.48 8.00
N PHE A 519 27.00 -2.40 8.41
CA PHE A 519 27.20 -1.21 7.59
C PHE A 519 28.24 -1.41 6.48
N ASP A 520 29.23 -2.27 6.68
CA ASP A 520 30.18 -2.67 5.63
C ASP A 520 29.44 -3.41 4.49
N HIS A 521 28.69 -4.47 4.82
CA HIS A 521 27.87 -5.21 3.82
C HIS A 521 26.83 -4.31 3.15
N TYR A 522 26.19 -3.42 3.91
CA TYR A 522 25.26 -2.43 3.35
C TYR A 522 25.98 -1.50 2.37
N GLY A 523 27.14 -0.96 2.73
CA GLY A 523 27.92 -0.05 1.90
C GLY A 523 28.33 -0.69 0.58
N GLU A 524 28.77 -1.95 0.61
CA GLU A 524 29.15 -2.71 -0.60
C GLU A 524 27.96 -3.00 -1.53
N ALA A 525 26.77 -3.25 -0.96
CA ALA A 525 25.60 -3.66 -1.74
C ALA A 525 24.72 -2.48 -2.19
N ARG A 526 24.74 -1.35 -1.48
CA ARG A 526 23.75 -0.27 -1.64
C ARG A 526 23.79 0.40 -3.02
N ASP A 527 24.98 0.65 -3.56
CA ASP A 527 25.15 1.31 -4.86
C ASP A 527 24.68 0.42 -6.01
N SER A 528 24.80 -0.89 -5.85
CA SER A 528 24.39 -1.89 -6.85
C SER A 528 22.88 -1.96 -7.01
N MET A 529 22.11 -1.50 -6.02
CA MET A 529 20.65 -1.40 -6.12
C MET A 529 20.20 -0.49 -7.27
N LYS A 530 21.05 0.41 -7.79
CA LYS A 530 20.74 1.21 -8.99
C LYS A 530 20.45 0.37 -10.24
N TRP A 531 20.88 -0.90 -10.26
CA TRP A 531 20.60 -1.82 -11.36
C TRP A 531 19.32 -2.62 -11.19
N ILE A 532 18.66 -2.55 -10.03
CA ILE A 532 17.32 -3.13 -9.85
C ILE A 532 16.36 -2.46 -10.85
N PRO A 533 15.43 -3.22 -11.47
CA PRO A 533 14.41 -2.69 -12.35
C PRO A 533 13.71 -1.47 -11.75
N SER A 534 13.51 -0.43 -12.57
CA SER A 534 13.09 0.90 -12.11
C SER A 534 11.80 0.91 -11.29
N GLU A 535 10.88 0.01 -11.63
CA GLU A 535 9.56 -0.17 -11.06
C GLU A 535 9.61 -0.69 -9.61
N ALA A 536 10.66 -1.45 -9.27
CA ALA A 536 10.85 -2.03 -7.95
C ALA A 536 12.02 -1.38 -7.19
N ARG A 537 12.89 -0.61 -7.85
CA ARG A 537 14.09 -0.02 -7.25
C ARG A 537 13.77 0.83 -6.02
N GLY A 538 12.97 1.88 -6.20
CA GLY A 538 12.58 2.78 -5.10
C GLY A 538 12.00 2.00 -3.91
N PRO A 539 10.97 1.15 -4.12
CA PRO A 539 10.41 0.29 -3.06
C PRO A 539 11.42 -0.64 -2.37
N MET A 540 12.31 -1.28 -3.12
CA MET A 540 13.37 -2.14 -2.55
C MET A 540 14.34 -1.33 -1.70
N VAL A 541 14.75 -0.15 -2.17
CA VAL A 541 15.61 0.75 -1.39
C VAL A 541 14.87 1.22 -0.12
N VAL A 542 13.59 1.58 -0.19
CA VAL A 542 12.79 1.94 0.99
C VAL A 542 12.76 0.82 2.02
N ALA A 543 12.61 -0.44 1.59
CA ALA A 543 12.63 -1.59 2.49
C ALA A 543 13.96 -1.73 3.22
N VAL A 544 15.07 -1.59 2.50
CA VAL A 544 16.42 -1.59 3.06
C VAL A 544 16.62 -0.42 4.02
N GLU A 545 16.36 0.82 3.58
CA GLU A 545 16.59 2.03 4.38
C GLU A 545 15.73 2.07 5.64
N SER A 546 14.48 1.60 5.56
CA SER A 546 13.57 1.52 6.71
C SER A 546 14.08 0.58 7.80
N TYR A 547 14.85 -0.45 7.42
CA TYR A 547 15.42 -1.41 8.36
C TYR A 547 16.81 -0.97 8.84
N MET A 548 17.66 -0.45 7.94
CA MET A 548 18.97 0.10 8.29
C MET A 548 18.87 1.32 9.22
N GLU A 549 17.77 2.08 9.18
CA GLU A 549 17.51 3.15 10.14
C GLU A 549 17.48 2.65 11.59
N ILE A 550 17.08 1.39 11.83
CA ILE A 550 17.17 0.77 13.16
C ILE A 550 18.64 0.69 13.60
N GLY A 551 19.53 0.22 12.72
CA GLY A 551 20.98 0.18 12.97
C GLY A 551 21.56 1.57 13.24
N ARG A 552 21.14 2.59 12.48
CA ARG A 552 21.57 3.98 12.70
C ARG A 552 21.14 4.52 14.05
N VAL A 553 19.91 4.22 14.48
CA VAL A 553 19.41 4.59 15.81
C VAL A 553 20.20 3.86 16.91
N LEU A 554 20.48 2.57 16.74
CA LEU A 554 21.31 1.79 17.68
C LEU A 554 22.70 2.40 17.83
N MET A 555 23.36 2.76 16.72
CA MET A 555 24.68 3.41 16.76
C MET A 555 24.66 4.75 17.49
N ARG A 556 23.65 5.61 17.24
CA ARG A 556 23.53 6.93 17.88
C ARG A 556 23.35 6.83 19.40
N ASN A 557 22.67 5.79 19.88
CA ASN A 557 22.43 5.57 21.30
C ASN A 557 23.58 4.80 21.99
N GLY A 558 24.80 4.85 21.43
CA GLY A 558 25.96 4.12 21.97
C GLY A 558 25.82 2.60 21.92
N GLY A 559 24.88 2.08 21.13
CA GLY A 559 24.51 0.67 21.08
C GLY A 559 23.37 0.29 22.01
N ALA A 560 22.86 1.16 22.90
CA ALA A 560 21.79 0.80 23.85
C ALA A 560 20.39 0.74 23.20
N ALA A 561 19.54 -0.19 23.66
CA ALA A 561 18.12 -0.19 23.31
C ALA A 561 17.42 0.99 23.99
N ALA A 562 16.72 1.82 23.20
CA ALA A 562 16.35 3.20 23.57
C ALA A 562 15.34 3.36 24.74
N ASP A 563 14.65 2.30 25.18
CA ASP A 563 13.46 2.45 26.04
C ASP A 563 13.36 1.44 27.20
N GLY A 564 14.44 0.71 27.53
CA GLY A 564 14.39 -0.30 28.60
C GLY A 564 13.51 -1.52 28.30
N SER A 565 12.81 -1.56 27.16
CA SER A 565 12.01 -2.72 26.71
C SER A 565 12.86 -3.83 26.07
N GLY A 566 14.15 -3.54 25.81
CA GLY A 566 15.08 -4.44 25.17
C GLY A 566 15.05 -4.42 23.63
N ARG A 567 14.20 -3.59 22.98
CA ARG A 567 14.16 -3.44 21.51
C ARG A 567 14.26 -1.98 21.08
N ALA A 568 15.23 -1.65 20.24
CA ALA A 568 15.26 -0.34 19.59
C ALA A 568 14.11 -0.23 18.56
N THR A 569 13.31 0.83 18.67
CA THR A 569 12.19 1.09 17.75
C THR A 569 12.34 2.43 17.04
N VAL A 570 11.94 2.48 15.77
CA VAL A 570 11.88 3.71 14.98
C VAL A 570 10.43 4.23 14.99
N PRO A 571 10.19 5.50 15.39
CA PRO A 571 8.85 6.09 15.37
C PRO A 571 8.22 6.08 13.98
N LYS A 572 6.87 6.03 13.92
CA LYS A 572 6.13 5.99 12.65
C LYS A 572 6.45 7.20 11.75
N SER A 573 6.52 8.41 12.31
CA SER A 573 6.88 9.63 11.58
C SER A 573 8.26 9.53 10.92
N ARG A 574 9.25 9.01 11.65
CA ARG A 574 10.60 8.79 11.12
C ARG A 574 10.61 7.76 10.00
N ARG A 575 9.86 6.65 10.12
CA ARG A 575 9.72 5.66 9.04
C ARG A 575 9.10 6.26 7.77
N ILE A 576 8.04 7.05 7.92
CA ILE A 576 7.39 7.75 6.79
C ILE A 576 8.40 8.70 6.12
N TRP A 577 9.12 9.48 6.91
CA TRP A 577 10.13 10.40 6.39
C TRP A 577 11.29 9.68 5.68
N VAL A 578 11.80 8.58 6.24
CA VAL A 578 12.84 7.75 5.59
C VAL A 578 12.32 7.21 4.26
N ALA A 579 11.10 6.64 4.23
CA ALA A 579 10.52 6.13 3.00
C ALA A 579 10.36 7.22 1.94
N TRP A 580 9.80 8.38 2.31
CA TRP A 580 9.58 9.50 1.40
C TRP A 580 10.89 10.08 0.87
N SER A 581 11.86 10.38 1.74
CA SER A 581 13.17 10.92 1.34
C SER A 581 13.99 9.94 0.50
N THR A 582 13.87 8.65 0.77
CA THR A 582 14.50 7.60 -0.02
C THR A 582 13.94 7.57 -1.44
N LEU A 583 12.62 7.60 -1.60
CA LEU A 583 12.00 7.62 -2.93
C LEU A 583 12.32 8.90 -3.72
N MET A 584 12.54 10.02 -3.04
CA MET A 584 12.98 11.26 -3.70
C MET A 584 14.40 11.18 -4.27
N THR A 585 15.21 10.21 -3.82
CA THR A 585 16.64 10.09 -4.16
C THR A 585 17.00 8.79 -4.88
N ALA A 586 16.06 7.85 -5.00
CA ALA A 586 16.22 6.54 -5.64
C ALA A 586 15.86 6.57 -7.13
#